data_AF-A0A2D0LFE2-F1
#
_entry.id   AF-A0A2D0LFE2-F1
#
_cell.length_a   1.000
_cell.length_b   1.000
_cell.length_c   1.000
_cell.angle_alpha   90.00
_cell.angle_beta   90.00
_cell.angle_gamma   90.00
#
_symmetry.space_group_name_H-M   'P 1'
#
loop_
_entity.id
_entity.type
_entity.pdbx_description
1 polymer ?
#
loop_
_entity_poly.entity_id
_entity_poly.type
_entity_poly.pdbx_seq_one_letter_code
_entity_poly.pdbx_strand_id
1 'polypeptide(L)'
;MKKLLTICLLGFALVGCDNQLKIDGINEIAVKTSIEKIRDTLPEEKKLQFDDALNVVMINSINFDDLFKNNKNGNIKHTDIQKLEQKFFQSLNGKTADQVIEEAEKIKAASMHKK
;
A
#
# COMPACT_ATOMS: atom_id res chain seq x y z
N MET A 1 1.86 49.27 19.73
CA MET A 1 0.95 48.14 19.45
C MET A 1 1.11 47.71 18.00
N LYS A 2 1.61 46.50 17.76
CA LYS A 2 1.21 45.52 16.73
C LYS A 2 2.34 44.49 16.63
N LYS A 3 1.97 43.26 16.98
CA LYS A 3 2.82 42.11 17.28
C LYS A 3 3.41 41.56 15.97
N LEU A 4 4.73 41.55 15.84
CA LEU A 4 5.44 40.69 14.90
C LEU A 4 6.07 39.54 15.69
N LEU A 5 5.19 38.65 16.19
CA LEU A 5 5.59 37.31 16.59
C LEU A 5 5.50 36.46 15.33
N THR A 6 6.51 36.58 14.49
CA THR A 6 6.67 35.73 13.32
C THR A 6 7.10 34.36 13.83
N ILE A 7 6.15 33.44 13.76
CA ILE A 7 6.27 32.02 14.04
C ILE A 7 7.49 31.46 13.27
N CYS A 8 8.53 31.03 13.98
CA CYS A 8 9.63 30.25 13.41
C CYS A 8 9.68 28.89 14.11
N LEU A 9 8.52 28.23 14.13
CA LEU A 9 8.35 26.88 14.64
C LEU A 9 7.89 25.94 13.54
N LEU A 10 8.59 25.96 12.40
CA LEU A 10 8.62 24.79 11.53
C LEU A 10 10.03 24.23 11.65
N GLY A 11 10.18 23.33 12.62
CA GLY A 11 11.25 22.36 12.59
C GLY A 11 11.14 21.61 11.28
N PHE A 12 11.96 21.99 10.31
CA PHE A 12 12.40 21.07 9.28
C PHE A 12 13.12 19.96 10.04
N ALA A 13 12.37 18.95 10.47
CA ALA A 13 12.93 17.64 10.72
C ALA A 13 13.64 17.30 9.42
N LEU A 14 14.97 17.36 9.46
CA LEU A 14 15.82 16.77 8.45
C LEU A 14 15.29 15.36 8.25
N VAL A 15 14.61 15.14 7.13
CA VAL A 15 14.18 13.83 6.66
C VAL A 15 15.43 12.97 6.59
N GLY A 16 15.63 12.18 7.65
CA GLY A 16 16.71 11.21 7.73
C GLY A 16 16.61 10.30 6.53
N CYS A 17 17.74 10.16 5.82
CA CYS A 17 17.96 9.28 4.70
C CYS A 17 17.17 7.96 4.82
N ASP A 18 16.31 7.69 3.84
CA ASP A 18 15.85 6.37 3.32
C ASP A 18 15.56 5.21 4.31
N ASN A 19 15.37 5.49 5.60
CA ASN A 19 15.23 4.48 6.67
C ASN A 19 13.78 4.17 7.03
N GLN A 20 12.81 4.61 6.23
CA GLN A 20 11.42 4.21 6.42
C GLN A 20 11.28 2.71 6.14
N LEU A 21 10.61 1.99 7.03
CA LEU A 21 10.26 0.59 6.79
C LEU A 21 9.43 0.48 5.51
N LYS A 22 9.89 -0.38 4.60
CA LYS A 22 9.26 -0.67 3.32
C LYS A 22 8.71 -2.09 3.35
N ILE A 23 7.62 -2.30 2.62
CA ILE A 23 7.06 -3.63 2.43
C ILE A 23 8.05 -4.47 1.62
N ASP A 24 8.37 -5.66 2.11
CA ASP A 24 9.16 -6.67 1.40
C ASP A 24 8.23 -7.62 0.66
N GLY A 25 8.05 -7.40 -0.63
CA GLY A 25 7.13 -8.17 -1.48
C GLY A 25 7.76 -9.38 -2.17
N ILE A 26 8.90 -9.88 -1.71
CA ILE A 26 9.60 -11.01 -2.36
C ILE A 26 8.81 -12.31 -2.26
N ASN A 27 8.10 -12.54 -1.15
CA ASN A 27 7.25 -13.71 -0.93
C ASN A 27 6.19 -13.44 0.15
N GLU A 28 5.29 -14.41 0.36
CA GLU A 28 4.17 -14.30 1.31
C GLU A 28 4.62 -14.05 2.76
N ILE A 29 5.68 -14.71 3.21
CA ILE A 29 6.17 -14.57 4.58
C ILE A 29 6.79 -13.17 4.75
N ALA A 30 7.63 -12.76 3.80
CA ALA A 30 8.29 -11.46 3.82
C ALA A 30 7.29 -10.29 3.80
N VAL A 31 6.23 -10.39 2.98
CA VAL A 31 5.23 -9.31 2.86
C VAL A 31 4.40 -9.20 4.13
N LYS A 32 3.97 -10.33 4.71
CA LYS A 32 3.22 -10.34 5.96
C LYS A 32 4.05 -9.79 7.11
N THR A 33 5.28 -10.29 7.28
CA THR A 33 6.17 -9.86 8.35
C THR A 33 6.55 -8.38 8.22
N SER A 34 6.81 -7.87 7.01
CA SER A 34 7.14 -6.46 6.82
C SER A 34 5.93 -5.55 7.06
N ILE A 35 4.71 -5.94 6.65
CA ILE A 35 3.47 -5.23 6.96
C ILE A 35 3.24 -5.17 8.47
N GLU A 36 3.39 -6.27 9.19
CA GLU A 36 3.27 -6.32 10.65
C GLU A 36 4.25 -5.36 11.32
N LYS A 37 5.53 -5.42 10.94
CA LYS A 37 6.57 -4.51 11.46
C LYS A 37 6.26 -3.05 11.17
N ILE A 38 5.78 -2.72 9.97
CA ILE A 38 5.37 -1.35 9.63
C ILE A 38 4.23 -0.94 10.56
N ARG A 39 3.18 -1.77 10.67
CA ARG A 39 2.00 -1.50 11.47
C ARG A 39 2.34 -1.26 12.94
N ASP A 40 3.27 -2.01 13.52
CA ASP A 40 3.71 -1.84 14.90
C ASP A 40 4.39 -0.49 15.18
N THR A 41 4.96 0.15 14.16
CA THR A 41 5.59 1.47 14.28
C THR A 41 4.63 2.65 14.10
N LEU A 42 3.41 2.40 13.61
CA LEU A 42 2.45 3.46 13.32
C LEU A 42 1.62 3.83 14.56
N PRO A 43 1.20 5.10 14.69
CA PRO A 43 0.12 5.49 15.60
C PRO A 43 -1.20 4.79 15.24
N GLU A 44 -2.08 4.57 16.21
CA GLU A 44 -3.30 3.76 16.03
C GLU A 44 -4.19 4.22 14.86
N GLU A 45 -4.44 5.53 14.74
CA GLU A 45 -5.21 6.10 13.62
C GLU A 45 -4.57 5.75 12.26
N LYS A 46 -3.24 5.84 12.18
CA LYS A 46 -2.49 5.60 10.96
C LYS A 46 -2.40 4.09 10.64
N LYS A 47 -2.46 3.21 11.64
CA LYS A 47 -2.62 1.76 11.43
C LYS A 47 -3.92 1.46 10.71
N LEU A 48 -5.03 2.05 11.17
CA LEU A 48 -6.34 1.84 10.55
C LEU A 48 -6.38 2.35 9.11
N GLN A 49 -5.77 3.52 8.84
CA GLN A 49 -5.63 4.06 7.48
C GLN A 49 -4.79 3.14 6.59
N PHE A 50 -3.67 2.62 7.11
CA PHE A 50 -2.80 1.71 6.38
C PHE A 50 -3.49 0.37 6.09
N ASP A 51 -4.20 -0.21 7.06
CA ASP A 51 -4.96 -1.46 6.91
C ASP A 51 -6.07 -1.32 5.85
N ASP A 52 -6.81 -0.20 5.86
CA ASP A 52 -7.82 0.11 4.83
C ASP A 52 -7.16 0.30 3.45
N ALA A 53 -6.05 1.03 3.40
CA ALA A 53 -5.33 1.29 2.16
C ALA A 53 -4.81 -0.01 1.51
N LEU A 54 -4.29 -0.95 2.30
CA LEU A 54 -3.86 -2.27 1.81
C LEU A 54 -5.02 -3.02 1.13
N ASN A 55 -6.23 -3.00 1.73
CA ASN A 55 -7.41 -3.63 1.14
C ASN A 55 -7.80 -2.98 -0.21
N VAL A 56 -7.81 -1.65 -0.25
CA VAL A 56 -8.14 -0.89 -1.46
C VAL A 56 -7.15 -1.17 -2.57
N VAL A 57 -5.85 -1.11 -2.26
CA VAL A 57 -4.78 -1.42 -3.22
C VAL A 57 -4.91 -2.87 -3.69
N MET A 58 -5.10 -3.85 -2.79
CA MET A 58 -5.26 -5.26 -3.16
C MET A 58 -6.37 -5.48 -4.18
N ILE A 59 -7.57 -4.96 -3.90
CA ILE A 59 -8.74 -5.14 -4.78
C ILE A 59 -8.52 -4.51 -6.16
N ASN A 60 -7.78 -3.40 -6.25
CA ASN A 60 -7.57 -2.67 -7.50
C ASN A 60 -6.29 -3.06 -8.25
N SER A 61 -5.34 -3.72 -7.59
CA SER A 61 -4.09 -4.20 -8.20
C SER A 61 -4.27 -5.53 -8.92
N ILE A 62 -5.28 -6.29 -8.51
CA ILE A 62 -5.55 -7.64 -9.01
C ILE A 62 -6.56 -7.60 -10.16
N ASN A 63 -6.14 -8.03 -11.34
CA ASN A 63 -7.05 -8.30 -12.45
C ASN A 63 -7.55 -9.75 -12.38
N PHE A 64 -8.74 -9.97 -11.84
CA PHE A 64 -9.34 -11.31 -11.76
C PHE A 64 -9.61 -11.94 -13.13
N ASP A 65 -9.72 -11.15 -14.20
CA ASP A 65 -9.85 -11.70 -15.56
C ASP A 65 -8.61 -12.51 -15.96
N ASP A 66 -7.44 -12.24 -15.37
CA ASP A 66 -6.21 -13.01 -15.60
C ASP A 66 -6.37 -14.49 -15.20
N LEU A 67 -7.26 -14.80 -14.26
CA LEU A 67 -7.58 -16.19 -13.88
C LEU A 67 -8.27 -16.96 -15.01
N PHE A 68 -8.96 -16.24 -15.90
CA PHE A 68 -9.77 -16.82 -16.98
C PHE A 68 -9.10 -16.71 -18.35
N LYS A 69 -8.18 -15.74 -18.56
CA LYS A 69 -7.51 -15.48 -19.86
C LYS A 69 -6.87 -16.72 -20.50
N ASN A 70 -6.32 -17.62 -19.69
CA ASN A 70 -5.65 -18.83 -20.16
C ASN A 70 -6.44 -20.11 -19.86
N ASN A 71 -7.70 -19.98 -19.43
CA ASN A 71 -8.47 -21.09 -18.88
C ASN A 71 -9.84 -21.24 -19.56
N LYS A 72 -9.80 -21.68 -20.83
CA LYS A 72 -10.98 -21.81 -21.70
C LYS A 72 -12.07 -22.75 -21.18
N ASN A 73 -11.78 -23.55 -20.15
CA ASN A 73 -12.67 -24.56 -19.59
C ASN A 73 -13.08 -24.25 -18.14
N GLY A 74 -12.70 -23.07 -17.60
CA GLY A 74 -13.01 -22.67 -16.23
C GLY A 74 -12.23 -23.42 -15.13
N ASN A 75 -11.17 -24.14 -15.48
CA ASN A 75 -10.39 -24.96 -14.55
C ASN A 75 -9.21 -24.20 -13.93
N ILE A 76 -9.50 -23.23 -13.06
CA ILE A 76 -8.48 -22.41 -12.37
C ILE A 76 -7.51 -23.32 -11.61
N LYS A 77 -6.23 -23.29 -11.96
CA LYS A 77 -5.21 -24.10 -11.28
C LYS A 77 -4.68 -23.34 -10.07
N HIS A 78 -4.19 -24.08 -9.07
CA HIS A 78 -3.51 -23.48 -7.92
C HIS A 78 -2.35 -22.56 -8.33
N THR A 79 -1.62 -22.89 -9.40
CA THR A 79 -0.55 -22.07 -9.97
C THR A 79 -1.04 -20.72 -10.52
N ASP A 80 -2.30 -20.62 -10.95
CA ASP A 80 -2.86 -19.38 -11.46
C ASP A 80 -3.17 -18.41 -10.31
N ILE A 81 -3.65 -18.95 -9.18
CA ILE A 81 -3.86 -18.22 -7.94
C ILE A 81 -2.52 -17.74 -7.38
N GLN A 82 -1.50 -18.60 -7.32
CA GLN A 82 -0.15 -18.24 -6.86
C GLN A 82 0.46 -17.09 -7.67
N LYS A 83 0.24 -17.07 -9.00
CA LYS A 83 0.71 -15.95 -9.85
C LYS A 83 0.02 -14.63 -9.48
N LEU A 84 -1.26 -14.69 -9.13
CA LEU A 84 -2.02 -13.51 -8.74
C LEU A 84 -1.53 -12.96 -7.39
N GLU A 85 -1.29 -13.85 -6.43
CA GLU A 85 -0.68 -13.52 -5.13
C GLU A 85 0.70 -12.90 -5.31
N GLN A 86 1.55 -13.50 -6.15
CA GLN A 86 2.88 -12.95 -6.45
C GLN A 86 2.81 -11.55 -7.06
N LYS A 87 1.88 -11.30 -8.00
CA LYS A 87 1.68 -9.96 -8.57
C LYS A 87 1.31 -8.95 -7.51
N PHE A 88 0.45 -9.32 -6.56
CA PHE A 88 0.07 -8.45 -5.46
C PHE A 88 1.25 -8.15 -4.51
N PHE A 89 2.06 -9.16 -4.16
CA PHE A 89 3.25 -8.92 -3.33
C PHE A 89 4.23 -7.99 -4.03
N GLN A 90 4.47 -8.24 -5.33
CA GLN A 90 5.34 -7.39 -6.16
C GLN A 90 4.80 -5.96 -6.29
N SER A 91 3.48 -5.76 -6.36
CA SER A 91 2.92 -4.41 -6.43
C SER A 91 3.15 -3.62 -5.16
N LEU A 92 3.26 -4.27 -3.99
CA LEU A 92 3.55 -3.61 -2.72
C LEU A 92 5.06 -3.45 -2.44
N ASN A 93 5.91 -4.24 -3.09
CA ASN A 93 7.34 -4.29 -2.80
C ASN A 93 8.00 -2.90 -2.85
N GLY A 94 8.72 -2.54 -1.79
CA GLY A 94 9.44 -1.28 -1.67
C GLY A 94 8.57 -0.08 -1.28
N LYS A 95 7.25 -0.23 -1.16
CA LYS A 95 6.37 0.87 -0.73
C LYS A 95 6.41 1.06 0.78
N THR A 96 6.35 2.31 1.22
CA THR A 96 6.13 2.69 2.63
C THR A 96 4.63 2.77 2.94
N ALA A 97 4.27 2.84 4.22
CA ALA A 97 2.87 3.02 4.63
C ALA A 97 2.21 4.24 3.97
N ASP A 98 2.93 5.37 3.93
CA ASP A 98 2.43 6.61 3.33
C ASP A 98 2.17 6.46 1.83
N GLN A 99 3.05 5.75 1.12
CA GLN A 99 2.88 5.51 -0.31
C GLN A 99 1.69 4.60 -0.62
N VAL A 100 1.42 3.61 0.24
CA VAL A 100 0.24 2.73 0.11
C VAL A 100 -1.05 3.52 0.38
N ILE A 101 -1.06 4.37 1.42
CA ILE A 101 -2.20 5.25 1.73
C ILE A 101 -2.48 6.22 0.58
N GLU A 102 -1.44 6.90 0.08
CA GLU A 102 -1.56 7.84 -1.03
C GLU A 102 -2.09 7.15 -2.31
N GLU A 103 -1.64 5.93 -2.60
CA GLU A 103 -2.14 5.14 -3.72
C GLU A 103 -3.61 4.77 -3.57
N ALA A 104 -4.03 4.34 -2.38
CA ALA A 104 -5.43 4.05 -2.09
C ALA A 104 -6.32 5.29 -2.27
N GLU A 105 -5.86 6.47 -1.86
CA GLU A 105 -6.57 7.73 -2.07
C GLU A 105 -6.71 8.06 -3.56
N LYS A 106 -5.65 7.89 -4.35
CA LYS A 106 -5.70 8.07 -5.81
C LYS A 106 -6.71 7.13 -6.48
N ILE A 107 -6.75 5.88 -6.04
CA ILE A 107 -7.71 4.87 -6.52
C ILE A 107 -9.15 5.30 -6.18
N LYS A 108 -9.40 5.70 -4.93
CA LYS A 108 -10.72 6.19 -4.48
C LYS A 108 -11.15 7.44 -5.26
N ALA A 109 -10.25 8.39 -5.48
CA ALA A 109 -10.54 9.59 -6.27
C ALA A 109 -10.92 9.23 -7.72
N ALA A 110 -10.15 8.33 -8.35
CA ALA A 110 -10.41 7.89 -9.72
C ALA A 110 -11.71 7.09 -9.86
N SER A 111 -12.12 6.30 -8.86
CA SER A 111 -13.37 5.53 -8.90
C SER A 111 -14.61 6.41 -8.75
N MET A 112 -14.52 7.51 -7.99
CA MET A 112 -15.60 8.51 -7.90
C MET A 112 -15.81 9.28 -9.21
N HIS A 113 -14.76 9.49 -10.01
CA HIS A 113 -14.86 10.19 -11.30
C HIS A 113 -15.41 9.32 -12.44
N LYS A 114 -15.46 7.98 -12.26
CA LYS A 114 -16.01 7.03 -13.23
C LYS A 114 -17.51 6.76 -13.04
N LYS A 115 -18.13 7.35 -12.02
CA LYS A 115 -19.52 7.12 -11.62
C LYS A 115 -20.39 8.30 -12.03
#